data_AF-A0A2V5ZFL0-F1
#
_entry.id   AF-A0A2V5ZFL0-F1
#
_cell.length_a   1.000
_cell.length_b   1.000
_cell.length_c   1.000
_cell.angle_alpha   90.00
_cell.angle_beta   90.00
_cell.angle_gamma   90.00
#
_symmetry.space_group_name_H-M   'P 1'
#
loop_
_entity.id
_entity.type
_entity.pdbx_description
1 polymer ?
#
loop_
_entity_poly.entity_id
_entity_poly.type
_entity_poly.pdbx_seq_one_letter_code
_entity_poly.pdbx_strand_id
1 'polypeptide(L)'
;MITDPKSELTVFLQTVSVAVRQLKQQLQRDYERAYPQLRDIIHLIVDEEASRAWSLSLFPHLLLPDLVEAHIEKLNLEPARTAHGSVATPHRFSVAKNFEPAFGLCA
;
A
#
# COMPACT_ATOMS: atom_id res chain seq x y z
N MET A 1 12.29 -17.95 -24.79
CA MET A 1 11.18 -18.32 -23.87
C MET A 1 10.17 -17.20 -23.96
N ILE A 2 9.00 -17.46 -24.55
CA ILE A 2 7.90 -16.49 -24.58
C ILE A 2 7.14 -16.72 -23.28
N THR A 3 7.16 -15.77 -22.35
CA THR A 3 6.36 -15.87 -21.13
C THR A 3 4.89 -15.74 -21.50
N ASP A 4 4.04 -16.62 -20.96
CA ASP A 4 2.60 -16.55 -21.14
C ASP A 4 2.06 -15.40 -20.27
N PRO A 5 1.46 -14.35 -20.88
CA PRO A 5 0.97 -13.19 -20.13
C PRO A 5 -0.08 -13.55 -19.07
N LYS A 6 -0.77 -14.70 -19.22
CA LYS A 6 -1.73 -15.20 -18.24
C LYS A 6 -1.04 -15.72 -16.97
N SER A 7 0.15 -16.31 -17.12
CA SER A 7 0.93 -16.83 -15.99
C SER A 7 1.46 -15.67 -15.13
N GLU A 8 2.00 -14.63 -15.76
CA GLU A 8 2.50 -13.44 -15.07
C GLU A 8 1.39 -12.67 -14.35
N LEU A 9 0.23 -12.50 -14.99
CA LEU A 9 -0.95 -11.88 -14.38
C LEU A 9 -1.41 -12.66 -13.14
N THR A 10 -1.39 -13.99 -13.19
CA THR A 10 -1.80 -14.84 -12.05
C THR A 10 -0.86 -14.67 -10.86
N VAL A 11 0.45 -14.71 -11.10
CA VAL A 11 1.46 -14.50 -10.05
C VAL A 11 1.34 -13.09 -9.46
N PHE A 12 1.16 -12.08 -10.31
CA PHE A 12 0.95 -10.71 -9.88
C PHE A 12 -0.27 -10.56 -8.96
N LEU A 13 -1.44 -11.07 -9.37
CA LEU A 13 -2.67 -11.01 -8.56
C LEU A 13 -2.52 -11.76 -7.23
N GLN A 14 -1.77 -12.87 -7.22
CA GLN A 14 -1.46 -13.60 -6.00
C GLN A 14 -0.58 -12.77 -5.06
N THR A 15 0.47 -12.12 -5.56
CA THR A 15 1.34 -11.24 -4.77
C THR A 15 0.54 -10.07 -4.19
N VAL A 16 -0.31 -9.44 -5.00
CA VAL A 16 -1.21 -8.36 -4.55
C VAL A 16 -2.16 -8.87 -3.46
N SER A 17 -2.75 -10.06 -3.62
CA SER A 17 -3.62 -10.66 -2.62
C SER A 17 -2.93 -10.86 -1.26
N VAL A 18 -1.66 -11.28 -1.27
CA VAL A 18 -0.85 -11.41 -0.05
C VAL A 18 -0.60 -10.03 0.58
N ALA A 19 -0.19 -9.05 -0.22
CA ALA A 19 0.08 -7.70 0.24
C ALA A 19 -1.17 -7.06 0.89
N VAL A 20 -2.34 -7.21 0.26
CA VAL A 20 -3.62 -6.72 0.79
C VAL A 20 -3.95 -7.39 2.11
N ARG A 21 -3.77 -8.71 2.22
CA ARG A 21 -4.05 -9.43 3.47
C ARG A 21 -3.19 -8.92 4.62
N GLN A 22 -1.90 -8.72 4.38
CA GLN A 22 -0.97 -8.21 5.38
C GLN A 22 -1.31 -6.78 5.79
N LEU A 23 -1.60 -5.92 4.82
CA LEU A 23 -2.03 -4.54 5.05
C LEU A 23 -3.32 -4.49 5.87
N LYS A 24 -4.30 -5.33 5.53
CA LYS A 24 -5.58 -5.45 6.26
C LYS A 24 -5.36 -5.82 7.73
N GLN A 25 -4.52 -6.81 7.99
CA GLN A 25 -4.17 -7.22 9.35
C GLN A 25 -3.44 -6.12 10.13
N GLN A 26 -2.64 -5.29 9.45
CA GLN A 26 -1.98 -4.15 10.08
C GLN A 26 -3.00 -3.08 10.45
N LEU A 27 -3.85 -2.67 9.50
CA LEU A 27 -4.92 -1.69 9.72
C LEU A 27 -5.83 -2.10 10.88
N GLN A 28 -6.27 -3.36 10.90
CA GLN A 28 -7.08 -3.89 12.01
C GLN A 28 -6.38 -3.73 13.35
N ARG A 29 -5.11 -4.14 13.48
CA ARG A 29 -4.34 -4.01 14.72
C ARG A 29 -4.16 -2.55 15.16
N ASP A 30 -3.89 -1.65 14.22
CA ASP A 30 -3.66 -0.24 14.52
C ASP A 30 -4.94 0.43 15.02
N TYR A 31 -6.08 0.16 14.38
CA TYR A 31 -7.37 0.69 14.79
C TYR A 31 -7.97 -0.01 16.03
N GLU A 32 -7.77 -1.31 16.20
CA GLU A 32 -8.16 -2.02 17.43
C GLU A 32 -7.40 -1.47 18.65
N ARG A 33 -6.13 -1.09 18.47
CA ARG A 33 -5.36 -0.45 19.55
C ARG A 33 -5.89 0.94 19.89
N ALA A 34 -6.33 1.71 18.90
CA ALA A 34 -6.90 3.03 19.10
C ALA A 34 -8.32 2.98 19.70
N TYR A 35 -9.12 2.00 19.27
CA TYR A 35 -10.54 1.86 19.61
C TYR A 35 -10.88 0.42 20.03
N PRO A 36 -10.40 -0.06 21.18
CA PRO A 36 -10.61 -1.45 21.61
C PRO A 36 -12.10 -1.80 21.79
N GLN A 37 -12.92 -0.83 22.16
CA GLN A 37 -14.37 -0.98 22.30
C GLN A 37 -15.13 -1.10 20.96
N LEU A 38 -14.47 -0.77 19.83
CA LEU A 38 -15.07 -0.80 18.49
C LEU A 38 -14.50 -1.92 17.61
N ARG A 39 -13.83 -2.91 18.21
CA ARG A 39 -13.15 -4.00 17.49
C ARG A 39 -13.98 -4.60 16.36
N ASP A 40 -15.22 -4.99 16.62
CA ASP A 40 -16.08 -5.63 15.62
C ASP A 40 -16.44 -4.68 14.48
N ILE A 41 -16.63 -3.40 14.79
CA ILE A 41 -16.90 -2.34 13.80
C ILE A 41 -15.65 -2.08 12.95
N ILE A 42 -14.46 -2.02 13.56
CA ILE A 42 -13.19 -1.87 12.86
C ILE A 42 -12.95 -3.05 11.90
N HIS A 43 -13.18 -4.28 12.35
CA HIS A 43 -13.06 -5.46 11.48
C HIS A 43 -14.01 -5.35 10.28
N LEU A 44 -15.27 -4.97 10.52
CA LEU A 44 -16.28 -4.82 9.47
C LEU A 44 -15.88 -3.76 8.43
N ILE A 45 -15.50 -2.56 8.87
CA ILE A 45 -15.11 -1.46 7.98
C ILE A 45 -13.89 -1.84 7.15
N VAL A 46 -12.87 -2.41 7.78
CA VAL A 46 -11.64 -2.78 7.08
C VAL A 46 -11.90 -3.89 6.06
N ASP A 47 -12.81 -4.82 6.34
CA ASP A 47 -13.21 -5.85 5.38
C ASP A 47 -14.04 -5.26 4.22
N GLU A 48 -14.99 -4.37 4.52
CA GLU A 48 -15.82 -3.68 3.51
C GLU A 48 -14.96 -2.83 2.57
N GLU A 49 -14.09 -1.99 3.11
CA GLU A 49 -13.22 -1.13 2.30
C GLU A 49 -12.15 -1.95 1.56
N ALA A 50 -11.71 -3.10 2.08
CA ALA A 50 -10.86 -4.02 1.31
C ALA A 50 -11.57 -4.57 0.08
N SER A 51 -12.82 -5.02 0.23
CA SER A 51 -13.64 -5.46 -0.89
C SER A 51 -13.89 -4.34 -1.90
N ARG A 52 -14.07 -3.11 -1.42
CA ARG A 52 -14.24 -1.94 -2.28
C ARG A 52 -12.95 -1.55 -3.00
N ALA A 53 -11.79 -1.65 -2.35
CA ALA A 53 -10.50 -1.40 -2.99
C ALA A 53 -10.28 -2.34 -4.19
N TRP A 54 -10.70 -3.62 -4.05
CA TRP A 54 -10.65 -4.60 -5.13
C TRP A 54 -11.59 -4.28 -6.30
N SER A 55 -12.73 -3.64 -6.05
CA SER A 55 -13.66 -3.25 -7.13
C SER A 55 -13.21 -1.99 -7.87
N LEU A 56 -12.41 -1.14 -7.22
CA LEU A 56 -11.93 0.13 -7.77
C LEU A 56 -10.60 0.00 -8.52
N SER A 57 -9.74 -0.95 -8.16
CA SER A 57 -8.39 -1.06 -8.73
C SER A 57 -7.83 -2.48 -8.67
N LEU A 58 -6.94 -2.79 -9.62
CA LEU A 58 -6.06 -3.97 -9.55
C LEU A 58 -4.94 -3.84 -8.50
N PHE A 59 -4.79 -2.64 -7.93
CA PHE A 59 -3.84 -2.32 -6.86
C PHE A 59 -4.58 -1.87 -5.58
N PRO A 60 -5.45 -2.73 -5.01
CA PRO A 60 -6.24 -2.41 -3.81
C PRO A 60 -5.41 -1.95 -2.62
N HIS A 61 -4.17 -2.42 -2.47
CA HIS A 61 -3.29 -2.06 -1.36
C HIS A 61 -2.85 -0.58 -1.37
N LEU A 62 -2.95 0.11 -2.51
CA LEU A 62 -2.67 1.55 -2.60
C LEU A 62 -3.86 2.40 -2.16
N LEU A 63 -5.08 1.89 -2.31
CA LEU A 63 -6.31 2.63 -2.00
C LEU A 63 -6.88 2.29 -0.63
N LEU A 64 -6.61 1.07 -0.14
CA LEU A 64 -7.19 0.56 1.10
C LEU A 64 -6.97 1.46 2.32
N PRO A 65 -5.75 1.99 2.59
CA PRO A 65 -5.54 2.85 3.75
C PRO A 65 -6.43 4.10 3.71
N ASP A 66 -6.42 4.82 2.58
CA ASP A 66 -7.20 6.05 2.38
C ASP A 66 -8.71 5.78 2.48
N LEU A 67 -9.19 4.65 1.96
CA LEU A 67 -10.60 4.26 2.04
C LEU A 67 -11.03 3.99 3.48
N VAL A 68 -10.19 3.29 4.26
CA VAL A 68 -10.44 3.04 5.67
C VAL A 68 -10.41 4.34 6.46
N GLU A 69 -9.41 5.19 6.27
CA GLU A 69 -9.32 6.50 6.93
C GLU A 69 -10.56 7.35 6.65
N ALA A 70 -10.96 7.46 5.39
CA ALA A 70 -12.16 8.21 5.00
C ALA A 70 -13.46 7.61 5.58
N HIS A 71 -13.53 6.29 5.82
CA HIS A 71 -14.68 5.68 6.48
C HIS A 71 -14.66 5.97 7.99
N ILE A 72 -13.50 5.85 8.63
CA ILE A 72 -13.32 6.15 10.06
C ILE A 72 -13.66 7.61 10.37
N GLU A 73 -13.23 8.56 9.53
CA GLU A 73 -13.59 9.97 9.67
C GLU A 73 -15.11 10.21 9.60
N LYS A 74 -15.84 9.47 8.75
CA LYS A 74 -17.32 9.54 8.69
C LYS A 74 -17.98 9.06 9.97
N LEU A 75 -17.30 8.23 10.77
CA LEU A 75 -17.76 7.80 12.08
C LEU A 75 -17.39 8.79 13.20
N ASN A 76 -16.83 9.96 12.84
CA ASN A 76 -16.31 10.96 13.77
C ASN A 76 -15.20 10.41 14.67
N LEU A 77 -14.44 9.44 14.15
CA LEU A 77 -13.27 8.89 14.81
C LEU A 77 -12.02 9.51 14.18
N GLU A 78 -11.00 9.72 14.99
CA GLU A 78 -9.70 10.16 14.48
C GLU A 78 -9.02 9.00 13.75
N PRO A 79 -8.37 9.25 12.60
CA PRO A 79 -7.48 8.28 11.98
C PRO A 79 -6.47 7.81 13.02
N ALA A 80 -6.29 6.49 13.16
CA ALA A 80 -5.20 5.99 13.96
C ALA A 80 -3.91 6.57 13.35
N ARG A 81 -2.95 6.99 14.17
CA ARG A 81 -1.58 7.27 13.68
C ARG A 81 -0.98 5.96 13.23
N THR A 82 -1.45 5.47 12.09
CA THR A 82 -0.88 4.37 11.38
C THR A 82 0.48 4.85 10.93
N ALA A 83 1.52 4.08 11.23
CA ALA A 83 2.83 4.28 10.61
C ALA A 83 2.79 3.89 9.13
N HIS A 84 1.72 4.27 8.43
CA HIS A 84 1.67 4.31 6.97
C HIS A 84 2.57 5.48 6.63
N GLY A 85 3.80 5.15 6.23
CA GLY A 85 4.73 6.15 5.74
C GLY A 85 4.00 7.01 4.72
N SER A 86 3.81 8.28 5.06
CA SER A 86 3.60 9.32 4.08
C SER A 86 4.83 9.32 3.17
N VAL A 87 4.85 8.40 2.20
CA VAL A 87 5.78 8.39 1.08
C VAL A 87 4.99 8.72 -0.18
N ALA A 88 4.21 9.80 -0.09
CA ALA A 88 4.25 10.84 -1.10
C ALA A 88 5.44 11.80 -0.86
N THR A 89 6.51 11.34 -0.21
CA THR A 89 7.81 12.00 -0.35
C THR A 89 8.30 11.62 -1.75
N PRO A 90 8.60 12.60 -2.63
CA PRO A 90 9.20 12.27 -3.91
C PRO A 90 10.51 11.55 -3.59
N HIS A 91 10.61 10.28 -3.97
CA HIS A 91 11.92 9.65 -4.08
C HIS A 91 12.68 10.50 -5.08
N ARG A 92 13.55 11.36 -4.57
CA ARG A 92 14.54 12.07 -5.37
C ARG A 92 15.35 10.95 -6.02
N PHE A 93 15.09 10.68 -7.30
CA PHE A 93 15.92 9.80 -8.09
C PHE A 93 17.34 10.34 -7.94
N SER A 94 18.17 9.66 -7.17
CA SER A 94 19.60 9.89 -7.20
C SER A 94 20.03 9.55 -8.61
N VAL A 95 20.18 10.57 -9.45
CA VAL A 95 20.89 10.49 -10.72
C VAL A 95 22.17 9.73 -10.42
N ALA A 96 22.29 8.51 -10.93
CA ALA A 96 23.54 7.81 -10.96
C ALA A 96 24.50 8.72 -11.72
N LYS A 97 25.47 9.30 -11.01
CA LYS A 97 26.57 10.03 -11.62
C LYS A 97 27.45 9.01 -12.33
N ASN A 98 27.00 8.53 -13.48
CA ASN A 98 27.89 8.05 -14.53
C ASN A 98 28.56 9.29 -15.11
N PHE A 99 29.56 9.80 -14.40
CA PHE A 99 30.50 10.76 -14.95
C PHE A 99 31.88 10.16 -14.76
N GLU A 100 32.28 9.32 -15.71
CA GLU A 100 33.69 8.99 -15.90
C GLU A 100 34.25 10.08 -16.83
N PRO A 101 35.10 10.99 -16.35
CA PRO A 101 35.81 11.90 -17.24
C PRO A 101 36.93 11.10 -17.91
N ALA A 102 36.89 11.02 -19.24
CA ALA A 102 38.00 10.51 -20.03
C ALA A 102 39.21 11.44 -19.83
N PHE A 103 40.10 11.09 -18.90
CA PHE A 103 41.41 11.72 -18.82
C PHE A 103 42.26 11.18 -19.97
N GLY A 104 42.29 11.92 -21.07
CA GLY A 104 43.32 11.78 -22.09
C GLY A 104 44.67 12.14 -21.47
N LEU A 105 45.53 11.14 -21.29
CA LEU A 105 46.96 11.33 -21.03
C LEU A 105 47.69 11.24 -22.38
N CYS A 106 48.03 12.41 -22.93
CA CYS A 106 49.11 12.56 -23.90
C CYS A 106 50.23 13.37 -23.23
N ALA A 107 51.36 12.73 -22.99
CA ALA A 107 52.72 13.26 -23.09
C ALA A 107 53.70 12.10 -22.98
#